data_AF-A0A920FAN0-F1
#
_entry.id   AF-A0A920FAN0-F1
#
_cell.length_a   1.000
_cell.length_b   1.000
_cell.length_c   1.000
_cell.angle_alpha   90.00
_cell.angle_beta   90.00
_cell.angle_gamma   90.00
#
_symmetry.space_group_name_H-M   'P 1'
#
loop_
_entity.id
_entity.type
_entity.pdbx_description
1 polymer ?
#
loop_
_entity_poly.entity_id
_entity_poly.type
_entity_poly.pdbx_seq_one_letter_code
_entity_poly.pdbx_strand_id
1 'polypeptide(L)'
;MKRDLKKPMDDKKIEPTGPLISIKNLEVKFINQDATVYAVNGVDIKLERGKVLTILGESGSGKSVTMRSILRLLPPKASLSGSIIVDGEKRNRNVTRSAV
;
A
#
# COMPACT_ATOMS: atom_id res chain seq x y z
N MET A 1 51.32 -1.92 -24.78
CA MET A 1 50.51 -0.86 -24.13
C MET A 1 49.03 -1.24 -24.27
N LYS A 2 48.54 -2.17 -23.43
CA LYS A 2 47.13 -2.59 -23.45
C LYS A 2 46.35 -1.52 -22.69
N ARG A 3 45.47 -0.81 -23.38
CA ARG A 3 44.50 0.09 -22.72
C ARG A 3 43.50 -0.80 -22.02
N ASP A 4 43.47 -0.74 -20.70
CA ASP A 4 42.41 -1.34 -19.91
C ASP A 4 41.11 -0.62 -20.26
N LEU A 5 40.38 -1.20 -21.21
CA LEU A 5 38.97 -0.94 -21.42
C LEU A 5 38.26 -1.37 -20.13
N LYS A 6 38.14 -0.43 -19.20
CA LYS A 6 37.26 -0.54 -18.04
C LYS A 6 35.88 -0.92 -18.61
N LYS A 7 35.45 -2.17 -18.38
CA LYS A 7 34.09 -2.62 -18.70
C LYS A 7 33.11 -1.55 -18.22
N PRO A 8 32.05 -1.23 -18.99
CA PRO A 8 30.98 -0.36 -18.49
C PRO A 8 30.56 -0.92 -17.13
N MET A 9 30.53 -0.02 -16.14
CA MET A 9 30.18 -0.35 -14.77
C MET A 9 28.87 -1.11 -14.81
N ASP A 10 28.90 -2.31 -14.23
CA ASP A 10 27.77 -3.22 -14.11
C ASP A 10 26.65 -2.42 -13.43
N ASP A 11 25.66 -1.97 -14.21
CA ASP A 11 24.36 -1.52 -13.71
C ASP A 11 23.72 -2.74 -13.04
N LYS A 12 24.19 -3.09 -11.84
CA LYS A 12 23.45 -3.97 -10.95
C LYS A 12 22.13 -3.25 -10.70
N LYS A 13 21.12 -3.57 -11.50
CA LYS A 13 19.73 -3.37 -11.12
C LYS A 13 19.62 -3.93 -9.72
N ILE A 14 19.38 -3.04 -8.76
CA ILE A 14 19.04 -3.44 -7.41
C ILE A 14 17.67 -4.08 -7.58
N GLU A 15 17.63 -5.37 -7.87
CA GLU A 15 16.40 -6.14 -7.85
C GLU A 15 15.82 -5.94 -6.46
N PRO A 16 14.66 -5.29 -6.33
CA PRO A 16 14.27 -4.80 -5.02
C PRO A 16 13.98 -6.02 -4.12
N THR A 17 14.83 -6.20 -3.12
CA THR A 17 14.80 -7.35 -2.21
C THR A 17 13.66 -7.17 -1.23
N GLY A 18 12.49 -7.78 -1.50
CA GLY A 18 11.33 -7.74 -0.61
C GLY A 18 10.00 -7.85 -1.35
N PRO A 19 8.88 -7.98 -0.60
CA PRO A 19 7.55 -8.03 -1.19
C PRO A 19 7.24 -6.75 -1.97
N LEU A 20 6.49 -6.90 -3.07
CA LEU A 20 6.01 -5.77 -3.86
C LEU A 20 5.01 -4.93 -3.05
N ILE A 21 4.13 -5.58 -2.28
CA ILE A 21 3.19 -4.92 -1.38
C ILE A 21 3.31 -5.54 0.01
N SER A 22 3.46 -4.70 1.03
CA SER A 22 3.38 -5.10 2.43
C SER A 22 2.43 -4.16 3.17
N ILE A 23 1.37 -4.72 3.72
CA ILE A 23 0.35 -4.02 4.50
C ILE A 23 0.37 -4.59 5.91
N LYS A 24 0.45 -3.71 6.90
CA LYS A 24 0.36 -4.07 8.31
C LYS A 24 -0.70 -3.24 9.04
N ASN A 25 -1.60 -3.95 9.70
CA ASN A 25 -2.72 -3.44 10.48
C ASN A 25 -3.49 -2.32 9.77
N LEU A 26 -3.89 -2.57 8.51
CA LEU A 26 -4.68 -1.59 7.78
C LEU A 26 -6.07 -1.47 8.38
N GLU A 27 -6.40 -0.29 8.89
CA GLU A 27 -7.77 0.09 9.18
C GLU A 27 -8.18 1.26 8.29
N VAL A 28 -9.43 1.21 7.82
CA VAL A 28 -10.05 2.32 7.10
C VAL A 28 -11.42 2.58 7.68
N LYS A 29 -11.63 3.81 8.11
CA LYS A 29 -12.87 4.28 8.73
C LYS A 29 -13.47 5.39 7.89
N PHE A 30 -14.77 5.33 7.65
CA PHE A 30 -15.53 6.46 7.11
C PHE A 30 -16.26 7.12 8.26
N ILE A 31 -15.93 8.39 8.51
CA ILE A 31 -16.48 9.17 9.63
C ILE A 31 -17.50 10.15 9.05
N ASN A 32 -18.76 9.99 9.47
CA ASN A 32 -19.85 10.92 9.22
C ASN A 32 -20.35 11.49 10.56
N GLN A 33 -21.22 12.51 10.52
CA GLN A 33 -21.77 13.12 11.72
C GLN A 33 -22.50 12.11 12.62
N ASP A 34 -23.23 11.17 12.02
CA ASP A 34 -24.10 10.25 12.76
C ASP A 34 -23.46 8.88 13.05
N ALA A 35 -22.39 8.51 12.33
CA ALA A 35 -21.81 7.18 12.45
C ALA A 35 -20.37 7.09 11.96
N THR A 36 -19.61 6.16 12.57
CA THR A 36 -18.31 5.70 12.08
C THR A 36 -18.45 4.28 11.54
N VAL A 37 -18.08 4.07 10.27
CA VAL A 37 -18.11 2.75 9.63
C VAL A 37 -16.69 2.24 9.41
N TYR A 38 -16.39 1.05 9.94
CA TYR A 38 -15.14 0.35 9.72
C TYR A 38 -15.22 -0.44 8.42
N ALA A 39 -14.67 0.12 7.34
CA ALA A 39 -14.66 -0.54 6.04
C ALA A 39 -13.52 -1.56 5.89
N VAL A 40 -12.43 -1.36 6.63
CA VAL A 40 -11.35 -2.35 6.80
C VAL A 40 -10.94 -2.30 8.27
N ASN A 41 -10.81 -3.46 8.92
CA ASN A 41 -10.57 -3.56 10.36
C ASN A 41 -9.37 -4.46 10.66
N GLY A 42 -8.16 -3.91 10.59
CA GLY A 42 -6.93 -4.58 11.02
C GLY A 42 -6.44 -5.67 10.07
N VAL A 43 -6.30 -5.35 8.79
CA VAL A 43 -5.89 -6.33 7.76
C VAL A 43 -4.38 -6.29 7.50
N ASP A 44 -3.78 -7.48 7.48
CA ASP A 44 -2.39 -7.73 7.07
C ASP A 44 -2.36 -8.40 5.69
N ILE A 45 -1.60 -7.85 4.74
CA ILE A 45 -1.44 -8.40 3.38
C ILE A 45 0.04 -8.36 2.99
N LYS A 46 0.52 -9.44 2.36
CA LYS A 46 1.83 -9.50 1.74
C LYS A 46 1.69 -10.02 0.31
N LEU A 47 2.20 -9.28 -0.67
CA LEU A 47 2.29 -9.70 -2.06
C LEU A 47 3.77 -9.73 -2.49
N GLU A 48 4.27 -10.94 -2.75
CA GLU A 48 5.61 -11.12 -3.30
C GLU A 48 5.67 -10.69 -4.77
N ARG A 49 6.87 -10.31 -5.24
CA ARG A 49 7.10 -9.99 -6.65
C ARG A 49 6.79 -11.19 -7.54
N GLY A 50 6.18 -10.93 -8.70
CA GLY A 50 5.81 -11.97 -9.66
C GLY A 50 4.66 -12.88 -9.21
N LYS A 51 3.97 -12.55 -8.10
CA LYS A 51 2.78 -13.27 -7.66
C LYS A 51 1.51 -12.47 -7.97
N VAL A 52 0.39 -13.18 -8.01
CA VAL A 52 -0.94 -12.61 -8.16
C VAL A 52 -1.69 -12.81 -6.84
N LEU A 53 -2.29 -11.74 -6.32
CA LEU A 53 -3.18 -11.77 -5.18
C LEU A 53 -4.58 -11.37 -5.63
N THR A 54 -5.57 -12.19 -5.28
CA THR A 54 -6.99 -11.91 -5.52
C THR A 54 -7.70 -11.71 -4.19
N ILE A 55 -8.45 -10.62 -4.07
CA ILE A 55 -9.29 -10.35 -2.89
C ILE A 55 -10.74 -10.67 -3.26
N LEU A 56 -11.35 -11.64 -2.56
CA LEU A 56 -12.72 -12.11 -2.78
C LEU A 56 -13.61 -11.81 -1.57
N GLY A 57 -14.93 -11.81 -1.79
CA GLY A 57 -15.93 -11.57 -0.74
C GLY A 57 -17.17 -10.82 -1.25
N GLU A 58 -18.18 -10.73 -0.40
CA GLU A 58 -19.48 -10.10 -0.69
C GLU A 58 -19.41 -8.58 -0.89
N SER A 59 -20.47 -7.99 -1.44
CA SER A 59 -20.58 -6.54 -1.51
C SER A 59 -20.45 -5.91 -0.12
N GLY A 60 -19.67 -4.84 0.01
CA GLY A 60 -19.44 -4.18 1.30
C GLY A 60 -18.32 -4.75 2.18
N SER A 61 -17.71 -5.88 1.84
CA SER A 61 -16.65 -6.51 2.66
C SER A 61 -15.29 -5.78 2.72
N GLY A 62 -15.19 -4.58 2.15
CA GLY A 62 -13.96 -3.77 2.18
C GLY A 62 -12.98 -3.96 1.02
N LYS A 63 -13.23 -4.87 0.07
CA LYS A 63 -12.29 -5.16 -1.06
C LYS A 63 -11.83 -3.92 -1.82
N SER A 64 -12.78 -3.13 -2.33
CA SER A 64 -12.49 -1.92 -3.10
C SER A 64 -11.82 -0.85 -2.23
N VAL A 65 -12.12 -0.81 -0.94
CA VAL A 65 -11.51 0.11 0.01
C VAL A 65 -10.05 -0.27 0.25
N THR A 66 -9.75 -1.55 0.47
CA THR A 66 -8.38 -2.08 0.55
C THR A 66 -7.56 -1.72 -0.69
N MET A 67 -8.12 -1.93 -1.90
CA MET A 67 -7.43 -1.58 -3.14
C MET A 67 -7.21 -0.07 -3.30
N ARG A 68 -8.21 0.75 -2.95
CA ARG A 68 -8.06 2.22 -2.96
C ARG A 68 -7.04 2.71 -1.94
N SER A 69 -6.89 2.05 -0.80
CA SER A 69 -5.84 2.36 0.18
C SER A 69 -4.44 2.12 -0.40
N ILE A 70 -4.24 1.01 -1.09
CA ILE A 70 -2.97 0.70 -1.79
C ILE A 70 -2.66 1.77 -2.85
N LEU A 71 -3.67 2.13 -3.65
CA LEU A 71 -3.56 3.08 -4.76
C LEU A 71 -3.59 4.56 -4.32
N ARG A 72 -3.80 4.85 -3.03
CA ARG A 72 -3.96 6.20 -2.47
C ARG A 72 -5.14 6.99 -3.07
N LEU A 73 -6.23 6.28 -3.36
CA LEU A 73 -7.47 6.80 -3.94
C LEU A 73 -8.64 6.82 -2.93
N LEU A 74 -8.33 6.86 -1.63
CA LEU A 74 -9.36 7.02 -0.61
C LEU A 74 -9.96 8.44 -0.69
N PRO A 75 -11.28 8.59 -0.49
CA PRO A 75 -11.91 9.91 -0.48
C PRO A 75 -11.51 10.69 0.78
N PRO A 76 -11.67 12.03 0.79
CA PRO A 76 -11.23 12.88 1.92
C PRO A 76 -11.83 12.53 3.29
N LYS A 77 -13.04 11.95 3.32
CA LYS A 77 -13.74 11.56 4.56
C LYS A 77 -13.25 10.23 5.15
N ALA A 78 -12.30 9.57 4.49
CA ALA A 78 -11.72 8.32 4.98
C ALA A 78 -10.54 8.61 5.92
N SER A 79 -10.58 8.01 7.11
CA SER A 79 -9.43 7.89 7.99
C SER A 79 -8.73 6.56 7.74
N LEU A 80 -7.40 6.60 7.56
CA LEU A 80 -6.56 5.42 7.35
C LEU A 80 -5.51 5.35 8.45
N SER A 81 -5.34 4.16 9.03
CA SER A 81 -4.23 3.84 9.95
C SER A 81 -3.48 2.59 9.49
N GLY A 82 -2.35 2.30 10.15
CA GLY A 82 -1.46 1.21 9.79
C GLY A 82 -0.36 1.62 8.81
N SER A 83 0.21 0.63 8.12
CA SER A 83 1.29 0.86 7.15
C SER A 83 1.03 0.13 5.83
N ILE A 84 1.33 0.82 4.74
CA ILE A 84 1.31 0.28 3.39
C ILE A 84 2.67 0.63 2.78
N ILE A 85 3.39 -0.39 2.33
CA ILE A 85 4.65 -0.27 1.59
C ILE A 85 4.40 -0.85 0.21
N VAL A 86 4.72 -0.08 -0.82
CA VAL A 86 4.63 -0.49 -2.23
C VAL A 86 5.98 -0.26 -2.86
N ASP A 87 6.58 -1.33 -3.37
CA ASP A 87 7.90 -1.31 -4.02
C ASP A 87 9.00 -0.74 -3.11
N GLY A 88 8.97 -1.09 -1.83
CA GLY A 88 9.89 -0.56 -0.82
C GLY A 88 9.58 0.86 -0.33
N GLU A 89 8.67 1.59 -0.99
CA GLU A 89 8.27 2.93 -0.57
C GLU A 89 7.06 2.93 0.34
N LYS A 90 7.17 3.64 1.46
CA LYS A 90 6.08 3.83 2.41
C LYS A 90 5.01 4.77 1.81
N ARG A 91 3.74 4.37 1.87
CA ARG A 91 2.61 5.10 1.25
C ARG A 91 1.66 5.78 2.23
N ASN A 92 1.83 5.63 3.54
CA ASN A 92 0.97 6.29 4.53
C ASN A 92 1.34 7.78 4.69
N ARG A 93 0.45 8.66 4.24
CA ARG A 93 0.32 10.01 4.80
C ARG A 93 -0.88 9.95 5.72
N ASN A 94 -0.71 10.24 7.00
CA ASN A 94 -1.83 10.44 7.92
C ASN A 94 -2.69 11.56 7.34
N VAL A 95 -3.84 11.24 6.74
CA VAL A 95 -4.83 12.25 6.38
C VAL A 95 -5.68 12.48 7.61
N THR A 96 -5.06 13.01 8.66
CA THR A 96 -5.82 13.65 9.75
C THR A 96 -6.13 15.05 9.27
N ARG A 97 -6.99 15.19 8.26
CA ARG A 97 -7.71 16.45 8.12
C ARG A 97 -8.87 16.36 9.09
N SER A 98 -8.64 16.89 10.28
CA SER A 98 -9.71 17.39 11.15
C SER A 98 -10.65 18.17 10.25
N ALA A 99 -11.84 17.64 10.00
CA ALA A 99 -12.93 18.46 9.55
C ALA A 99 -13.21 19.39 10.74
N VAL A 100 -12.78 20.65 10.60
CA VAL A 100 -13.30 21.76 11.38
C VAL A 100 -14.73 22.01 10.91
#